data_AF-A1ZUN4-F1
#
_entry.id   AF-A1ZUN4-F1
#
_cell.length_a   1.000
_cell.length_b   1.000
_cell.length_c   1.000
_cell.angle_alpha   90.00
_cell.angle_beta   90.00
_cell.angle_gamma   90.00
#
_symmetry.space_group_name_H-M   'P 1'
#
loop_
_entity.id
_entity.type
_entity.pdbx_description
1 polymer ?
#
loop_
_entity_poly.entity_id
_entity_poly.type
_entity_poly.pdbx_seq_one_letter_code
_entity_poly.pdbx_strand_id
1 'polypeptide(L)'
;MAKKRNIQGILWSWLHAAVMVLFTWVWLNFGPTSEDERLLIRASTIAKRLLFNIAPDRPQRHELMFINVAHDLDLIPRLDGNGKKLITNRAALARVLEFFKQHPDYYRYIVCDIVFDQADESENGRLKDSLLRAAFANLPRVVCAAGTNSKGALNQGLFPGKKAAVEYRARQGSLFLKFKLYQGKNKSLPLVMYEDIHQGKMASQGLGYTLNGRPSFNKMIIDFRVRQHHLRDTSFYGGYYTLQTMGELIDVYEFDADIFDFMKKHRPIVMIGDFTRADVHRTVVGQTAGTLILLNVYLGLVKGQSIISPFLVLLIWLGYFVLSYLTFYGLPFKTSNTWRRFSQTFFGKLIIEYISIALFLMLLTVLTYALFHVHLNILIMGVYIRLLYWVLSWRRRRKEQRHSPKQEQRQEGPRPSEFDQKDISMYKPGKHKAWKKRSFIRG
;
A
#
# COMPACT_ATOMS: atom_id res chain seq x y z
N MET A 1 -33.29 -32.34 13.15
CA MET A 1 -31.82 -32.31 12.98
C MET A 1 -31.28 -31.17 12.09
N ALA A 2 -32.02 -30.71 11.06
CA ALA A 2 -31.56 -29.64 10.17
C ALA A 2 -31.24 -28.30 10.87
N LYS A 3 -32.05 -27.88 11.86
CA LYS A 3 -31.87 -26.61 12.60
C LYS A 3 -30.54 -26.54 13.38
N LYS A 4 -30.11 -27.64 14.02
CA LYS A 4 -28.82 -27.72 14.74
C LYS A 4 -27.60 -27.64 13.80
N ARG A 5 -27.67 -28.22 12.59
CA ARG A 5 -26.60 -28.13 11.58
C ARG A 5 -26.41 -26.70 11.05
N ASN A 6 -27.48 -25.91 10.98
CA ASN A 6 -27.39 -24.51 10.52
C ASN A 6 -26.68 -23.60 11.54
N ILE A 7 -26.97 -23.75 12.84
CA ILE A 7 -26.36 -22.91 13.89
C ILE A 7 -24.86 -23.14 13.99
N GLN A 8 -24.41 -24.40 13.99
CA GLN A 8 -22.98 -24.73 14.00
C GLN A 8 -22.26 -24.13 12.80
N GLY A 9 -22.93 -24.10 11.66
CA GLY A 9 -22.38 -23.50 10.44
C GLY A 9 -22.15 -22.01 10.48
N ILE A 10 -23.13 -21.30 11.02
CA ILE A 10 -23.03 -19.87 11.24
C ILE A 10 -21.86 -19.58 12.18
N LEU A 11 -21.73 -20.35 13.27
CA LEU A 11 -20.62 -20.21 14.22
C LEU A 11 -19.25 -20.45 13.55
N TRP A 12 -19.10 -21.50 12.74
CA TRP A 12 -17.86 -21.77 12.01
C TRP A 12 -17.53 -20.66 11.00
N SER A 13 -18.55 -20.13 10.32
CA SER A 13 -18.38 -19.02 9.37
C SER A 13 -17.94 -17.74 10.09
N TRP A 14 -18.52 -17.49 11.26
CA TRP A 14 -18.20 -16.35 12.14
C TRP A 14 -16.76 -16.42 12.65
N LEU A 15 -16.34 -17.58 13.17
CA LEU A 15 -14.97 -17.80 13.65
C LEU A 15 -13.96 -17.69 12.51
N HIS A 16 -14.26 -18.29 11.36
CA HIS A 16 -13.39 -18.23 10.19
C HIS A 16 -13.24 -16.79 9.67
N ALA A 17 -14.31 -15.99 9.68
CA ALA A 17 -14.24 -14.57 9.34
C ALA A 17 -13.32 -13.78 10.27
N ALA A 18 -13.36 -14.05 11.59
CA ALA A 18 -12.45 -13.44 12.55
C ALA A 18 -10.97 -13.80 12.26
N VAL A 19 -10.69 -15.05 11.91
CA VAL A 19 -9.36 -15.49 11.47
C VAL A 19 -8.91 -14.76 10.20
N MET A 20 -9.80 -14.60 9.22
CA MET A 20 -9.51 -13.84 8.00
C MET A 20 -9.25 -12.35 8.29
N VAL A 21 -10.00 -11.71 9.19
CA VAL A 21 -9.74 -10.33 9.62
C VAL A 21 -8.36 -10.20 10.24
N LEU A 22 -7.99 -11.11 11.14
CA LEU A 22 -6.67 -11.12 11.76
C LEU A 22 -5.56 -11.31 10.71
N PHE A 23 -5.75 -12.26 9.79
CA PHE A 23 -4.81 -12.48 8.69
C PHE A 23 -4.66 -11.24 7.80
N THR A 24 -5.77 -10.58 7.43
CA THR A 24 -5.76 -9.32 6.68
C THR A 24 -5.04 -8.21 7.44
N TRP A 25 -5.27 -8.09 8.74
CA TRP A 25 -4.60 -7.10 9.58
C TRP A 25 -3.07 -7.31 9.61
N VAL A 26 -2.61 -8.55 9.78
CA VAL A 26 -1.18 -8.89 9.68
C VAL A 26 -0.66 -8.56 8.29
N TRP A 27 -1.39 -8.93 7.23
CA TRP A 27 -0.98 -8.70 5.86
C TRP A 27 -0.86 -7.20 5.53
N LEU A 28 -1.83 -6.38 5.93
CA LEU A 28 -1.81 -4.93 5.69
C LEU A 28 -0.65 -4.25 6.41
N ASN A 29 -0.27 -4.72 7.61
CA ASN A 29 0.85 -4.16 8.37
C ASN A 29 2.23 -4.62 7.88
N PHE A 30 2.37 -5.87 7.43
CA PHE A 30 3.67 -6.47 7.17
C PHE A 30 3.90 -6.93 5.73
N GLY A 31 2.84 -7.32 5.01
CA GLY A 31 2.90 -7.91 3.67
C GLY A 31 3.52 -6.98 2.62
N PRO A 32 4.24 -7.52 1.63
CA PRO A 32 4.73 -6.75 0.49
C PRO A 32 3.57 -6.18 -0.34
N THR A 33 3.83 -5.10 -1.05
CA THR A 33 2.91 -4.57 -2.07
C THR A 33 2.96 -5.48 -3.28
N SER A 34 1.84 -6.08 -3.66
CA SER A 34 1.74 -6.94 -4.85
C SER A 34 1.37 -6.14 -6.11
N GLU A 35 1.59 -6.72 -7.29
CA GLU A 35 1.32 -6.05 -8.58
C GLU A 35 -0.18 -5.84 -8.83
N ASP A 36 -1.05 -6.77 -8.42
CA ASP A 36 -2.51 -6.63 -8.51
C ASP A 36 -3.01 -5.46 -7.67
N GLU A 37 -2.41 -5.26 -6.49
CA GLU A 37 -2.71 -4.12 -5.62
C GLU A 37 -2.39 -2.79 -6.31
N ARG A 38 -1.29 -2.72 -7.07
CA ARG A 38 -0.91 -1.52 -7.82
C ARG A 38 -1.94 -1.15 -8.88
N LEU A 39 -2.42 -2.12 -9.65
CA LEU A 39 -3.44 -1.89 -10.66
C LEU A 39 -4.72 -1.36 -10.05
N LEU A 40 -5.18 -1.98 -8.95
CA LEU A 40 -6.39 -1.56 -8.25
C LEU A 40 -6.25 -0.18 -7.63
N ILE A 41 -5.12 0.13 -6.98
CA ILE A 41 -4.88 1.46 -6.40
C ILE A 41 -4.82 2.53 -7.49
N ARG A 42 -4.17 2.24 -8.61
CA ARG A 42 -4.11 3.17 -9.75
C ARG A 42 -5.51 3.41 -10.32
N ALA A 43 -6.26 2.35 -10.61
CA ALA A 43 -7.61 2.43 -11.15
C ALA A 43 -8.55 3.16 -10.19
N SER A 44 -8.51 2.84 -8.90
CA SER A 44 -9.36 3.49 -7.88
C SER A 44 -9.00 4.96 -7.66
N THR A 45 -7.71 5.32 -7.71
CA THR A 45 -7.24 6.71 -7.62
C THR A 45 -7.72 7.52 -8.82
N ILE A 46 -7.66 6.94 -10.02
CA ILE A 46 -8.17 7.58 -11.25
C ILE A 46 -9.70 7.72 -11.18
N ALA A 47 -10.41 6.64 -10.85
CA ALA A 47 -11.87 6.62 -10.75
C ALA A 47 -12.38 7.62 -9.70
N LYS A 48 -11.75 7.67 -8.51
CA LYS A 48 -12.09 8.64 -7.45
C LYS A 48 -12.05 10.09 -7.96
N ARG A 49 -11.09 10.39 -8.85
CA ARG A 49 -10.89 11.75 -9.36
C ARG A 49 -11.77 12.07 -10.55
N LEU A 50 -11.89 11.15 -11.51
CA LEU A 50 -12.67 11.36 -12.72
C LEU A 50 -14.17 11.28 -12.47
N LEU A 51 -14.63 10.33 -11.65
CA LEU A 51 -16.06 10.07 -11.49
C LEU A 51 -16.72 10.94 -10.43
N PHE A 52 -16.01 11.23 -9.33
CA PHE A 52 -16.62 11.92 -8.19
C PHE A 52 -16.26 13.40 -8.11
N ASN A 53 -15.37 13.90 -8.99
CA ASN A 53 -14.85 15.28 -9.00
C ASN A 53 -14.51 15.83 -7.60
N ILE A 54 -14.09 14.95 -6.68
CA ILE A 54 -13.72 15.34 -5.32
C ILE A 54 -12.39 16.07 -5.47
N ALA A 55 -12.46 17.41 -5.49
CA ALA A 55 -11.28 18.24 -5.45
C ALA A 55 -10.40 17.74 -4.28
N PRO A 56 -9.11 17.47 -4.52
CA PRO A 56 -8.26 16.99 -3.45
C PRO A 56 -8.28 18.05 -2.34
N ASP A 57 -8.58 17.60 -1.12
CA ASP A 57 -8.51 18.35 0.14
C ASP A 57 -7.05 18.74 0.37
N ARG A 58 -6.62 19.77 -0.35
CA ARG A 58 -5.27 20.27 -0.45
C ARG A 58 -5.04 21.29 0.67
N PRO A 59 -3.84 21.30 1.27
CA PRO A 59 -3.43 22.41 2.14
C PRO A 59 -3.58 23.74 1.40
N GLN A 60 -3.97 24.78 2.13
CA GLN A 60 -4.04 26.11 1.56
C GLN A 60 -2.64 26.56 1.13
N ARG A 61 -2.57 27.44 0.12
CA ARG A 61 -1.30 27.93 -0.45
C ARG A 61 -0.32 28.41 0.62
N HIS A 62 -0.84 29.12 1.62
CA HIS A 62 -0.03 29.76 2.65
C HIS A 62 0.42 28.82 3.79
N GLU A 63 -0.09 27.59 3.84
CA GLU A 63 0.32 26.61 4.86
C GLU A 63 1.68 25.98 4.55
N LEU A 64 2.14 26.06 3.30
CA LEU A 64 3.33 25.38 2.79
C LEU A 64 4.23 26.34 2.03
N MET A 65 5.55 26.20 2.23
CA MET A 65 6.58 26.85 1.45
C MET A 65 7.61 25.80 1.02
N PHE A 66 8.05 25.86 -0.23
CA PHE A 66 9.00 24.92 -0.80
C PHE A 66 10.29 25.63 -1.18
N ILE A 67 11.43 25.04 -0.80
CA ILE A 67 12.76 25.54 -1.13
C ILE A 67 13.48 24.46 -1.94
N ASN A 68 13.70 24.75 -3.22
CA ASN A 68 14.33 23.84 -4.16
C ASN A 68 15.85 23.97 -4.10
N VAL A 69 16.53 22.87 -3.79
CA VAL A 69 18.00 22.83 -3.75
C VAL A 69 18.64 22.26 -5.02
N ALA A 70 17.84 21.90 -6.02
CA ALA A 70 18.30 21.20 -7.22
C ALA A 70 19.28 21.99 -8.10
N HIS A 71 19.34 23.32 -7.94
CA HIS A 71 20.20 24.21 -8.72
C HIS A 71 21.43 24.69 -7.95
N ASP A 72 21.43 24.50 -6.63
CA ASP A 72 22.45 25.02 -5.72
C ASP A 72 23.29 23.86 -5.18
N LEU A 73 24.23 23.42 -6.02
CA LEU A 73 24.97 22.19 -5.83
C LEU A 73 26.48 22.45 -5.71
N ASP A 74 27.14 21.66 -4.89
CA ASP A 74 28.59 21.59 -4.74
C ASP A 74 29.10 20.20 -5.18
N LEU A 75 30.36 20.13 -5.59
CA LEU A 75 31.03 18.87 -5.92
C LEU A 75 32.07 18.55 -4.85
N ILE A 76 31.92 17.41 -4.18
CA ILE A 76 32.89 16.90 -3.20
C ILE A 76 33.60 15.66 -3.73
N PRO A 77 34.86 15.39 -3.33
CA PRO A 77 35.51 14.12 -3.68
C PRO A 77 34.71 12.93 -3.16
N ARG A 78 34.71 11.79 -3.87
CA ARG A 78 34.06 10.55 -3.39
C ARG A 78 34.94 9.85 -2.35
N LEU A 79 34.33 9.25 -1.33
CA LEU A 79 35.05 8.42 -0.34
C LEU A 79 35.53 7.08 -0.93
N ASP A 80 34.82 6.54 -1.92
CA ASP A 80 35.00 5.19 -2.46
C ASP A 80 35.86 5.12 -3.72
N GLY A 81 36.51 6.22 -4.13
CA GLY A 81 37.45 6.21 -5.24
C GLY A 81 37.54 7.52 -6.02
N ASN A 82 37.96 7.41 -7.28
CA ASN A 82 38.14 8.56 -8.16
C ASN A 82 36.80 9.17 -8.58
N GLY A 83 36.73 10.50 -8.58
CA GLY A 83 35.59 11.28 -9.06
C GLY A 83 35.01 12.21 -8.00
N LYS A 84 33.92 12.88 -8.37
CA LYS A 84 33.21 13.83 -7.51
C LYS A 84 31.76 13.39 -7.32
N LYS A 85 31.21 13.58 -6.13
CA LYS A 85 29.80 13.43 -5.77
C LYS A 85 29.16 14.81 -5.75
N LEU A 86 28.00 14.92 -6.40
CA LEU A 86 27.16 16.11 -6.34
C LEU A 86 26.41 16.12 -5.01
N ILE A 87 26.51 17.22 -4.28
CA ILE A 87 25.80 17.46 -3.01
C ILE A 87 25.13 18.82 -3.06
N THR A 88 24.18 19.08 -2.17
CA THR A 88 23.67 20.45 -1.96
C THR A 88 24.78 21.36 -1.45
N ASN A 89 24.81 22.61 -1.96
CA ASN A 89 25.76 23.62 -1.52
C ASN A 89 25.55 23.94 -0.03
N ARG A 90 26.53 23.56 0.79
CA ARG A 90 26.43 23.63 2.26
C ARG A 90 26.47 25.05 2.78
N ALA A 91 27.22 25.95 2.13
CA ALA A 91 27.29 27.35 2.52
C ALA A 91 25.96 28.08 2.24
N ALA A 92 25.38 27.85 1.06
CA ALA A 92 24.07 28.40 0.71
C ALA A 92 22.97 27.91 1.67
N LEU A 93 22.95 26.60 1.96
CA LEU A 93 22.01 26.04 2.92
C LEU A 93 22.21 26.61 4.34
N ALA A 94 23.47 26.78 4.77
CA ALA A 94 23.77 27.38 6.07
C ALA A 94 23.20 28.80 6.19
N ARG A 95 23.31 29.63 5.13
CA ARG A 95 22.72 30.99 5.12
C ARG A 95 21.20 30.96 5.26
N VAL A 96 20.51 30.09 4.51
CA VAL A 96 19.05 29.95 4.62
C VAL A 96 18.63 29.46 6.01
N LEU A 97 19.36 28.50 6.59
CA LEU A 97 19.04 28.00 7.93
C LEU A 97 19.35 29.02 9.03
N GLU A 98 20.40 29.84 8.86
CA GLU A 98 20.72 30.93 9.79
C GLU A 98 19.62 32.00 9.78
N PHE A 99 19.05 32.31 8.62
CA PHE A 99 17.85 33.15 8.52
C PHE A 99 16.69 32.58 9.36
N PHE A 100 16.36 31.29 9.22
CA PHE A 100 15.32 30.66 10.05
C PHE A 100 15.68 30.62 11.53
N LYS A 101 16.95 30.52 11.87
CA LYS A 101 17.41 30.55 13.26
C LYS A 101 17.23 31.94 13.89
N GLN A 102 17.47 33.01 13.12
CA GLN A 102 17.26 34.39 13.55
C GLN A 102 15.76 34.76 13.63
N HIS A 103 14.92 34.09 12.84
CA HIS A 103 13.48 34.32 12.78
C HIS A 103 12.65 33.06 13.07
N PRO A 104 12.74 32.48 14.28
CA PRO A 104 12.07 31.22 14.60
C PRO A 104 10.54 31.31 14.45
N ASP A 105 9.95 32.49 14.66
CA ASP A 105 8.49 32.70 14.61
C ASP A 105 7.92 32.85 13.19
N TYR A 106 8.76 32.78 12.15
CA TYR A 106 8.35 32.96 10.75
C TYR A 106 7.97 31.64 10.07
N TYR A 107 8.10 30.52 10.77
CA TYR A 107 7.70 29.21 10.26
C TYR A 107 7.11 28.36 11.38
N ARG A 108 6.26 27.42 10.97
CA ARG A 108 5.71 26.43 11.89
C ARG A 108 6.67 25.26 12.09
N TYR A 109 7.28 24.78 11.00
CA TYR A 109 8.15 23.62 11.02
C TYR A 109 9.04 23.57 9.78
N ILE A 110 10.26 23.04 9.90
CA ILE A 110 11.19 22.84 8.78
C ILE A 110 11.44 21.34 8.57
N VAL A 111 11.26 20.90 7.33
CA VAL A 111 11.64 19.57 6.88
C VAL A 111 12.79 19.73 5.89
N CYS A 112 13.95 19.19 6.25
CA CYS A 112 15.13 19.18 5.39
C CYS A 112 15.33 17.77 4.82
N ASP A 113 14.89 17.55 3.58
CA ASP A 113 15.00 16.30 2.86
C ASP A 113 16.37 16.17 2.16
N ILE A 114 17.44 16.29 2.94
CA ILE A 114 18.82 16.19 2.49
C ILE A 114 19.56 15.28 3.46
N VAL A 115 20.24 14.27 2.93
CA VAL A 115 21.01 13.32 3.73
C VAL A 115 22.46 13.78 3.81
N PHE A 116 22.94 14.04 5.03
CA PHE A 116 24.32 14.47 5.31
C PHE A 116 25.18 13.30 5.80
N ASP A 117 25.59 12.43 4.86
CA ASP A 117 26.28 11.17 5.14
C ASP A 117 27.81 11.21 4.97
N GLN A 118 28.35 12.26 4.35
CA GLN A 118 29.76 12.35 3.98
C GLN A 118 30.31 13.76 4.23
N ALA A 119 31.49 13.89 4.85
CA ALA A 119 32.14 15.19 5.08
C ALA A 119 32.67 15.81 3.77
N ASP A 120 32.73 17.14 3.70
CA ASP A 120 33.38 17.81 2.57
C ASP A 120 34.88 17.95 2.87
N GLU A 121 35.69 17.08 2.26
CA GLU A 121 37.14 17.03 2.43
C GLU A 121 37.90 17.98 1.49
N SER A 122 37.19 18.80 0.69
CA SER A 122 37.83 19.86 -0.08
C SER A 122 38.45 20.93 0.84
N GLU A 123 39.37 21.73 0.30
CA GLU A 123 40.08 22.79 1.05
C GLU A 123 39.11 23.71 1.81
N ASN A 124 38.02 24.12 1.17
CA ASN A 124 36.98 24.96 1.77
C ASN A 124 35.85 24.16 2.42
N GLY A 125 35.82 22.84 2.24
CA GLY A 125 34.74 21.97 2.68
C GLY A 125 34.53 21.95 4.19
N ARG A 126 35.64 21.92 4.95
CA ARG A 126 35.59 21.98 6.42
C ARG A 126 34.95 23.26 6.94
N LEU A 127 35.21 24.39 6.28
CA LEU A 127 34.59 25.67 6.63
C LEU A 127 33.09 25.63 6.36
N LYS A 128 32.68 25.15 5.18
CA LYS A 128 31.26 24.99 4.82
C LYS A 128 30.51 24.07 5.80
N ASP A 129 31.14 22.97 6.21
CA ASP A 129 30.60 22.04 7.22
C ASP A 129 30.47 22.69 8.59
N SER A 130 31.45 23.50 8.98
CA SER A 130 31.40 24.25 10.23
C SER A 130 30.25 25.27 10.23
N LEU A 131 30.06 26.01 9.14
CA LEU A 131 28.96 26.96 8.98
C LEU A 131 27.61 26.25 9.07
N LEU A 132 27.43 25.16 8.33
CA LEU A 132 26.19 24.40 8.34
C LEU A 132 25.91 23.76 9.72
N ARG A 133 26.96 23.27 10.40
CA ARG A 133 26.87 22.79 11.79
C ARG A 133 26.36 23.87 12.74
N ALA A 134 26.89 25.08 12.62
CA ALA A 134 26.49 26.22 13.45
C ALA A 134 25.05 26.68 13.16
N ALA A 135 24.62 26.63 11.90
CA ALA A 135 23.26 26.97 11.50
C ALA A 135 22.23 25.94 12.03
N PHE A 136 22.57 24.66 12.04
CA PHE A 136 21.73 23.63 12.66
C PHE A 136 21.74 23.68 14.19
N ALA A 137 22.84 24.14 14.80
CA ALA A 137 22.94 24.22 16.25
C ALA A 137 21.86 25.16 16.80
N ASN A 138 20.99 24.61 17.66
CA ASN A 138 19.87 25.30 18.29
C ASN A 138 18.76 25.80 17.34
N LEU A 139 18.71 25.35 16.08
CA LEU A 139 17.58 25.63 15.20
C LEU A 139 16.34 24.86 15.70
N PRO A 140 15.26 25.53 16.13
CA PRO A 140 14.09 24.85 16.66
C PRO A 140 13.22 24.28 15.53
N ARG A 141 12.38 23.28 15.86
CA ARG A 141 11.31 22.77 14.98
C ARG A 141 11.79 22.36 13.58
N VAL A 142 12.97 21.74 13.52
CA VAL A 142 13.56 21.20 12.30
C VAL A 142 13.74 19.68 12.41
N VAL A 143 13.48 18.97 11.32
CA VAL A 143 13.87 17.56 11.15
C VAL A 143 14.61 17.36 9.84
N CYS A 144 15.72 16.61 9.90
CA CYS A 144 16.50 16.26 8.72
C CYS A 144 16.30 14.80 8.32
N ALA A 145 16.41 14.55 7.02
CA ALA A 145 16.49 13.22 6.46
C ALA A 145 17.75 12.49 6.92
N ALA A 146 17.60 11.20 7.21
CA ALA A 146 18.71 10.29 7.47
C ALA A 146 18.44 8.93 6.84
N GLY A 147 19.48 8.35 6.24
CA GLY A 147 19.48 6.94 5.83
C GLY A 147 19.67 6.01 7.03
N THR A 148 19.45 4.71 6.84
CA THR A 148 19.88 3.71 7.83
C THR A 148 21.13 2.96 7.35
N ASN A 149 21.92 2.47 8.31
CA ASN A 149 23.09 1.66 8.01
C ASN A 149 22.70 0.20 7.71
N SER A 150 23.68 -0.65 7.39
CA SER A 150 23.45 -2.09 7.12
C SER A 150 22.78 -2.85 8.27
N LYS A 151 22.87 -2.34 9.50
CA LYS A 151 22.22 -2.90 10.70
C LYS A 151 20.81 -2.33 10.94
N GLY A 152 20.32 -1.44 10.06
CA GLY A 152 19.03 -0.78 10.17
C GLY A 152 18.96 0.30 11.26
N ALA A 153 20.09 0.75 11.80
CA ALA A 153 20.14 1.87 12.72
C ALA A 153 20.22 3.19 11.95
N LEU A 154 19.58 4.24 12.47
CA LEU A 154 19.60 5.56 11.85
C LEU A 154 21.03 6.11 11.78
N ASN A 155 21.44 6.58 10.60
CA ASN A 155 22.70 7.30 10.46
C ASN A 155 22.55 8.67 11.12
N GLN A 156 23.32 8.90 12.17
CA GLN A 156 23.32 10.18 12.89
C GLN A 156 23.96 11.30 12.08
N GLY A 157 24.56 11.06 10.91
CA GLY A 157 25.05 12.11 10.02
C GLY A 157 26.12 13.02 10.65
N LEU A 158 26.43 14.13 9.98
CA LEU A 158 27.51 15.04 10.41
C LEU A 158 27.09 16.19 11.32
N PHE A 159 25.85 16.65 11.16
CA PHE A 159 25.36 17.88 11.77
C PHE A 159 24.45 17.59 12.96
N PRO A 160 24.39 18.46 13.98
CA PRO A 160 23.47 18.28 15.10
C PRO A 160 22.02 18.44 14.63
N GLY A 161 21.08 18.06 15.51
CA GLY A 161 19.66 18.23 15.29
C GLY A 161 18.90 16.92 15.10
N LYS A 162 17.58 17.04 15.07
CA LYS A 162 16.67 15.90 14.99
C LYS A 162 16.71 15.28 13.60
N LYS A 163 16.77 13.96 13.55
CA LYS A 163 16.83 13.19 12.30
C LYS A 163 15.76 12.13 12.28
N ALA A 164 15.33 11.78 11.07
CA ALA A 164 14.32 10.77 10.88
C ALA A 164 14.56 9.98 9.60
N ALA A 165 14.09 8.74 9.58
CA ALA A 165 14.38 7.82 8.49
C ALA A 165 13.57 8.21 7.23
N VAL A 166 14.23 8.25 6.07
CA VAL A 166 13.59 8.55 4.78
C VAL A 166 13.56 7.36 3.84
N GLU A 167 13.71 6.13 4.33
CA GLU A 167 13.77 4.96 3.43
C GLU A 167 12.42 4.62 2.84
N TYR A 168 12.21 5.04 1.60
CA TYR A 168 11.16 4.48 0.77
C TYR A 168 11.80 3.46 -0.19
N ARG A 169 11.47 2.18 0.02
CA ARG A 169 11.92 1.09 -0.87
C ARG A 169 11.11 1.12 -2.16
N ALA A 170 11.47 2.01 -3.09
CA ALA A 170 11.09 1.84 -4.49
C ALA A 170 12.15 0.94 -5.13
N ARG A 171 11.77 -0.27 -5.57
CA ARG A 171 12.65 -1.01 -6.48
C ARG A 171 12.87 -0.10 -7.69
N GLN A 172 14.10 0.11 -8.14
CA GLN A 172 14.41 1.02 -9.22
C GLN A 172 13.50 0.74 -10.43
N GLY A 173 12.80 1.76 -10.93
CA GLY A 173 11.82 1.65 -12.02
C GLY A 173 10.42 1.16 -11.63
N SER A 174 10.20 0.71 -10.40
CA SER A 174 8.88 0.29 -9.90
C SER A 174 8.04 1.46 -9.38
N LEU A 175 6.72 1.29 -9.43
CA LEU A 175 5.75 2.28 -8.97
C LEU A 175 5.74 2.37 -7.44
N PHE A 176 6.01 3.57 -6.91
CA PHE A 176 5.88 3.85 -5.50
C PHE A 176 4.41 4.00 -5.08
N LEU A 177 4.02 3.32 -4.00
CA LEU A 177 2.60 3.13 -3.64
C LEU A 177 2.32 3.20 -2.15
N LYS A 178 3.12 2.49 -1.35
CA LYS A 178 2.96 2.37 0.09
C LYS A 178 4.17 2.92 0.81
N PHE A 179 3.91 3.67 1.88
CA PHE A 179 4.93 4.21 2.76
C PHE A 179 4.87 3.54 4.12
N LYS A 180 6.04 3.25 4.72
CA LYS A 180 6.14 2.68 6.07
C LYS A 180 6.42 3.78 7.09
N LEU A 181 5.61 3.86 8.12
CA LEU A 181 5.73 4.85 9.19
C LEU A 181 6.87 4.51 10.16
N TYR A 182 7.03 3.24 10.48
CA TYR A 182 8.18 2.63 11.16
C TYR A 182 9.02 1.81 10.19
N GLN A 183 10.31 2.08 10.20
CA GLN A 183 11.34 1.43 9.40
C GLN A 183 12.30 0.69 10.33
N GLY A 184 11.93 -0.54 10.68
CA GLY A 184 12.58 -1.27 11.77
C GLY A 184 12.25 -0.59 13.10
N LYS A 185 13.27 -0.11 13.81
CA LYS A 185 13.11 0.65 15.07
C LYS A 185 12.98 2.16 14.87
N ASN A 186 13.25 2.66 13.66
CA ASN A 186 13.29 4.09 13.39
C ASN A 186 11.91 4.59 12.94
N LYS A 187 11.54 5.78 13.41
CA LYS A 187 10.38 6.50 12.88
C LYS A 187 10.76 7.17 11.57
N SER A 188 9.83 7.15 10.64
CA SER A 188 9.97 7.85 9.36
C SER A 188 9.86 9.36 9.55
N LEU A 189 10.45 10.12 8.63
CA LEU A 189 10.41 11.59 8.64
C LEU A 189 8.98 12.16 8.74
N PRO A 190 7.99 11.69 7.95
CA PRO A 190 6.63 12.22 8.03
C PRO A 190 5.95 11.93 9.37
N LEU A 191 6.28 10.79 9.99
CA LEU A 191 5.77 10.45 11.31
C LEU A 191 6.37 11.37 12.37
N VAL A 192 7.70 11.58 12.37
CA VAL A 192 8.37 12.49 13.30
C VAL A 192 7.80 13.90 13.18
N MET A 193 7.66 14.39 11.95
CA MET A 193 7.02 15.68 11.66
C MET A 193 5.60 15.76 12.22
N TYR A 194 4.79 14.72 12.06
CA TYR A 194 3.43 14.66 12.63
C TYR A 194 3.44 14.73 14.16
N GLU A 195 4.30 13.94 14.81
CA GLU A 195 4.40 13.91 16.28
C GLU A 195 4.86 15.26 16.85
N ASP A 196 5.78 15.95 16.17
CA ASP A 196 6.27 17.25 16.61
C ASP A 196 5.24 18.38 16.45
N ILE A 197 4.50 18.38 15.33
CA ILE A 197 3.54 19.44 15.02
C ILE A 197 2.22 19.27 15.76
N HIS A 198 1.74 18.04 15.92
CA HIS A 198 0.41 17.74 16.48
C HIS A 198 0.46 17.11 17.87
N GLN A 199 1.65 16.98 18.46
CA GLN A 199 1.88 16.32 19.75
C GLN A 199 1.36 14.87 19.81
N GLY A 200 1.10 14.27 18.64
CA GLY A 200 0.67 12.90 18.55
C GLY A 200 1.83 11.95 18.87
N LYS A 201 1.53 10.72 19.29
CA LYS A 201 2.53 9.67 19.47
C LYS A 201 2.04 8.39 18.84
N MET A 202 2.87 7.85 17.94
CA MET A 202 2.69 6.49 17.43
C MET A 202 3.56 5.54 18.26
N ALA A 203 2.95 4.52 18.85
CA ALA A 203 3.63 3.46 19.57
C ALA A 203 3.59 2.15 18.77
N SER A 204 4.67 1.38 18.80
CA SER A 204 4.73 0.01 18.30
C SER A 204 4.57 -0.96 19.47
N GLN A 205 3.55 -1.81 19.44
CA GLN A 205 3.29 -2.82 20.47
C GLN A 205 3.23 -4.21 19.80
N GLY A 206 4.38 -4.90 19.77
CA GLY A 206 4.50 -6.21 19.14
C GLY A 206 4.15 -6.17 17.65
N LEU A 207 3.08 -6.87 17.26
CA LEU A 207 2.60 -6.90 15.87
C LEU A 207 1.70 -5.71 15.50
N GLY A 208 1.28 -4.91 16.49
CA GLY A 208 0.36 -3.80 16.30
C GLY A 208 0.99 -2.43 16.48
N TYR A 209 0.28 -1.42 15.98
CA TYR A 209 0.65 -0.02 16.13
C TYR A 209 -0.56 0.78 16.59
N THR A 210 -0.30 1.82 17.38
CA THR A 210 -1.35 2.74 17.84
C THR A 210 -0.88 4.17 17.63
N LEU A 211 -1.75 5.02 17.07
CA LEU A 211 -1.56 6.46 16.96
C LEU A 211 -2.52 7.14 17.93
N ASN A 212 -1.99 7.84 18.94
CA ASN A 212 -2.78 8.49 19.99
C ASN A 212 -3.76 7.52 20.69
N GLY A 213 -3.27 6.31 21.00
CA GLY A 213 -4.06 5.24 21.63
C GLY A 213 -5.05 4.53 20.70
N ARG A 214 -5.22 4.98 19.45
CA ARG A 214 -6.10 4.34 18.47
C ARG A 214 -5.31 3.36 17.59
N PRO A 215 -5.84 2.15 17.30
CA PRO A 215 -5.17 1.21 16.40
C PRO A 215 -4.85 1.85 15.04
N SER A 216 -3.65 1.58 14.52
CA SER A 216 -3.15 2.22 13.31
C SER A 216 -2.35 1.23 12.45
N PHE A 217 -2.37 1.44 11.14
CA PHE A 217 -1.50 0.74 10.21
C PHE A 217 -0.10 1.35 10.20
N ASN A 218 0.93 0.50 10.19
CA ASN A 218 2.29 0.95 9.94
C ASN A 218 2.54 1.29 8.45
N LYS A 219 1.76 0.70 7.55
CA LYS A 219 1.85 0.96 6.11
C LYS A 219 0.62 1.69 5.65
N MET A 220 0.82 2.79 4.95
CA MET A 220 -0.27 3.56 4.37
C MET A 220 -0.09 3.71 2.86
N ILE A 221 -1.22 3.74 2.15
CA ILE A 221 -1.27 4.11 0.74
C ILE A 221 -1.32 5.63 0.69
N ILE A 222 -0.49 6.23 -0.16
CA ILE A 222 -0.38 7.68 -0.21
C ILE A 222 -1.45 8.24 -1.12
N ASP A 223 -2.24 9.17 -0.59
CA ASP A 223 -3.07 10.04 -1.40
C ASP A 223 -2.27 11.30 -1.76
N PHE A 224 -1.90 11.42 -3.04
CA PHE A 224 -1.13 12.55 -3.56
C PHE A 224 -2.00 13.80 -3.72
N ARG A 225 -2.18 14.51 -2.62
CA ARG A 225 -2.88 15.81 -2.52
C ARG A 225 -2.03 16.94 -3.08
N VAL A 226 -0.76 17.01 -2.72
CA VAL A 226 0.22 17.93 -3.33
C VAL A 226 0.99 17.16 -4.39
N ARG A 227 1.09 17.68 -5.61
CA ARG A 227 1.67 16.98 -6.76
C ARG A 227 2.69 17.86 -7.45
N GLN A 228 3.54 17.24 -8.25
CA GLN A 228 4.60 17.93 -8.99
C GLN A 228 4.08 19.12 -9.83
N HIS A 229 2.93 18.97 -10.49
CA HIS A 229 2.38 20.05 -11.31
C HIS A 229 1.85 21.23 -10.50
N HIS A 230 1.55 21.06 -9.20
CA HIS A 230 1.19 22.18 -8.32
C HIS A 230 2.40 23.08 -8.02
N LEU A 231 3.62 22.58 -8.24
CA LEU A 231 4.86 23.34 -8.06
C LEU A 231 5.42 23.91 -9.38
N ARG A 232 4.75 23.69 -10.52
CA ARG A 232 5.24 24.11 -11.84
C ARG A 232 5.03 25.59 -12.13
N ASP A 233 4.01 26.19 -11.53
CA ASP A 233 3.81 27.64 -11.58
C ASP A 233 4.61 28.25 -10.44
N THR A 234 5.80 28.74 -10.78
CA THR A 234 6.79 29.30 -9.85
C THR A 234 6.48 30.75 -9.48
N SER A 235 5.42 31.34 -10.04
CA SER A 235 5.10 32.73 -9.71
C SER A 235 4.63 32.86 -8.26
N PHE A 236 5.27 33.73 -7.49
CA PHE A 236 4.88 34.05 -6.10
C PHE A 236 3.43 34.54 -5.98
N TYR A 237 2.82 35.00 -7.08
CA TYR A 237 1.44 35.49 -7.10
C TYR A 237 0.43 34.55 -7.80
N GLY A 238 0.84 33.67 -8.71
CA GLY A 238 -0.10 32.83 -9.52
C GLY A 238 -0.14 31.34 -9.18
N GLY A 239 0.93 30.78 -8.61
CA GLY A 239 1.03 29.34 -8.37
C GLY A 239 0.19 28.79 -7.20
N TYR A 240 0.00 27.46 -7.18
CA TYR A 240 -0.70 26.78 -6.08
C TYR A 240 0.06 26.85 -4.75
N TYR A 241 1.39 26.93 -4.82
CA TYR A 241 2.29 26.98 -3.68
C TYR A 241 3.52 27.83 -3.99
N THR A 242 4.12 28.41 -2.96
CA THR A 242 5.38 29.15 -3.08
C THR A 242 6.54 28.17 -3.22
N LEU A 243 7.20 28.17 -4.38
CA LEU A 243 8.43 27.44 -4.63
C LEU A 243 9.54 28.47 -4.93
N GLN A 244 10.57 28.48 -4.08
CA GLN A 244 11.75 29.33 -4.26
C GLN A 244 12.97 28.45 -4.49
N THR A 245 13.90 28.85 -5.35
CA THR A 245 15.23 28.22 -5.34
C THR A 245 16.02 28.69 -4.12
N MET A 246 17.00 27.90 -3.69
CA MET A 246 17.82 28.27 -2.53
C MET A 246 18.66 29.52 -2.83
N GLY A 247 19.20 29.65 -4.06
CA GLY A 247 19.86 30.86 -4.53
C GLY A 247 18.97 32.10 -4.50
N GLU A 248 17.78 32.04 -5.11
CA GLU A 248 16.81 33.15 -5.09
C GLU A 248 16.46 33.54 -3.66
N LEU A 249 16.21 32.59 -2.76
CA LEU A 249 15.84 32.93 -1.38
C LEU A 249 16.94 33.70 -0.63
N ILE A 250 18.21 33.41 -0.92
CA ILE A 250 19.34 34.12 -0.32
C ILE A 250 19.37 35.57 -0.79
N ASP A 251 19.21 35.79 -2.10
CA ASP A 251 19.19 37.14 -2.67
C ASP A 251 17.93 37.90 -2.24
N VAL A 252 16.78 37.25 -2.26
CA VAL A 252 15.46 37.85 -1.96
C VAL A 252 15.34 38.24 -0.48
N TYR A 253 15.98 37.50 0.44
CA TYR A 253 16.05 37.92 1.85
C TYR A 253 16.66 39.34 2.00
N GLU A 254 17.58 39.72 1.12
CA GLU A 254 18.22 41.02 1.21
C GLU A 254 17.37 42.15 0.61
N PHE A 255 16.37 41.84 -0.23
CA PHE A 255 15.75 42.85 -1.12
C PHE A 255 14.21 42.83 -1.25
N ASP A 256 13.47 41.81 -0.80
CA ASP A 256 12.01 41.72 -1.02
C ASP A 256 11.22 41.49 0.29
N ALA A 257 10.41 42.48 0.69
CA ALA A 257 9.60 42.43 1.90
C ALA A 257 8.44 41.41 1.84
N ASP A 258 7.96 41.04 0.64
CA ASP A 258 6.72 40.27 0.49
C ASP A 258 6.86 38.81 0.96
N ILE A 259 8.03 38.19 0.74
CA ILE A 259 8.30 36.83 1.25
C ILE A 259 8.36 36.83 2.77
N PHE A 260 8.98 37.84 3.37
CA PHE A 260 9.05 37.94 4.83
C PHE A 260 7.67 38.16 5.44
N ASP A 261 6.88 39.05 4.85
CA ASP A 261 5.53 39.33 5.31
C ASP A 261 4.66 38.09 5.19
N PHE A 262 4.79 37.33 4.09
CA PHE A 262 4.14 36.04 3.94
C PHE A 262 4.54 35.05 5.05
N MET A 263 5.84 34.87 5.29
CA MET A 263 6.34 33.94 6.30
C MET A 263 5.92 34.35 7.72
N LYS A 264 6.10 35.63 8.05
CA LYS A 264 5.72 36.22 9.34
C LYS A 264 4.22 36.07 9.62
N LYS A 265 3.38 36.31 8.60
CA LYS A 265 1.92 36.26 8.71
C LYS A 265 1.39 34.83 8.77
N HIS A 266 1.90 33.93 7.93
CA HIS A 266 1.29 32.61 7.73
C HIS A 266 2.02 31.46 8.41
N ARG A 267 3.30 31.65 8.78
CA ARG A 267 4.15 30.67 9.45
C ARG A 267 4.09 29.29 8.77
N PRO A 268 4.44 29.19 7.49
CA PRO A 268 4.28 27.96 6.72
C PRO A 268 5.12 26.81 7.30
N ILE A 269 4.78 25.59 6.89
CA ILE A 269 5.71 24.46 6.94
C ILE A 269 6.66 24.60 5.76
N VAL A 270 7.95 24.67 6.04
CA VAL A 270 9.01 24.83 5.04
C VAL A 270 9.55 23.45 4.65
N MET A 271 9.44 23.10 3.37
CA MET A 271 9.93 21.85 2.79
C MET A 271 11.17 22.15 1.94
N ILE A 272 12.34 21.74 2.39
CA ILE A 272 13.62 21.91 1.70
C ILE A 272 14.00 20.57 1.04
N GLY A 273 14.19 20.56 -0.28
CA GLY A 273 14.53 19.33 -1.00
C GLY A 273 14.73 19.54 -2.50
N ASP A 274 15.03 18.47 -3.24
CA ASP A 274 15.12 18.49 -4.70
C ASP A 274 13.74 18.17 -5.31
N PHE A 275 13.15 19.17 -5.95
CA PHE A 275 11.84 19.02 -6.58
C PHE A 275 11.90 18.74 -8.08
N THR A 276 13.07 18.71 -8.72
CA THR A 276 13.14 18.74 -10.20
C THR A 276 13.90 17.59 -10.84
N ARG A 277 14.99 17.07 -10.25
CA ARG A 277 15.91 16.18 -10.99
C ARG A 277 16.33 14.92 -10.24
N ALA A 278 17.10 15.05 -9.17
CA ALA A 278 17.82 13.89 -8.61
C ALA A 278 16.90 12.98 -7.78
N ASP A 279 15.84 13.53 -7.20
CA ASP A 279 14.95 12.83 -6.26
C ASP A 279 13.52 12.64 -6.81
N VAL A 280 13.37 12.26 -8.09
CA VAL A 280 12.06 12.08 -8.71
C VAL A 280 11.70 10.60 -8.84
N HIS A 281 10.54 10.24 -8.30
CA HIS A 281 10.04 8.85 -8.26
C HIS A 281 8.79 8.67 -9.12
N ARG A 282 8.65 7.48 -9.71
CA ARG A 282 7.42 7.09 -10.42
C ARG A 282 6.34 6.70 -9.41
N THR A 283 5.21 7.40 -9.43
CA THR A 283 4.06 7.17 -8.53
C THR A 283 2.78 6.95 -9.35
N VAL A 284 1.68 6.56 -8.69
CA VAL A 284 0.36 6.38 -9.35
C VAL A 284 -0.15 7.64 -10.04
N VAL A 285 0.37 8.83 -9.69
CA VAL A 285 -0.01 10.12 -10.28
C VAL A 285 1.05 10.68 -11.22
N GLY A 286 2.06 9.88 -11.61
CA GLY A 286 3.17 10.31 -12.44
C GLY A 286 4.47 10.49 -11.65
N GLN A 287 5.38 11.27 -12.21
CA GLN A 287 6.65 11.61 -11.57
C GLN A 287 6.42 12.60 -10.41
N THR A 288 6.94 12.27 -9.24
CA THR A 288 6.78 13.05 -8.01
C THR A 288 8.10 13.09 -7.24
N ALA A 289 8.53 14.28 -6.82
CA ALA A 289 9.69 14.44 -5.95
C ALA A 289 9.57 13.65 -4.63
N GLY A 290 10.66 13.11 -4.11
CA GLY A 290 10.67 12.37 -2.84
C GLY A 290 10.22 13.24 -1.68
N THR A 291 10.61 14.51 -1.64
CA THR A 291 10.13 15.47 -0.64
C THR A 291 8.61 15.64 -0.68
N LEU A 292 7.99 15.61 -1.87
CA LEU A 292 6.54 15.63 -2.00
C LEU A 292 5.90 14.31 -1.54
N ILE A 293 6.55 13.18 -1.75
CA ILE A 293 6.10 11.90 -1.18
C ILE A 293 6.03 12.01 0.35
N LEU A 294 7.09 12.51 0.99
CA LEU A 294 7.16 12.69 2.44
C LEU A 294 6.05 13.62 2.94
N LEU A 295 5.84 14.76 2.27
CA LEU A 295 4.77 15.69 2.60
C LEU A 295 3.38 15.03 2.51
N ASN A 296 3.09 14.29 1.43
CA ASN A 296 1.77 13.67 1.28
C ASN A 296 1.51 12.56 2.32
N VAL A 297 2.55 11.85 2.76
CA VAL A 297 2.44 10.91 3.88
C VAL A 297 2.05 11.66 5.16
N TYR A 298 2.73 12.77 5.46
CA TYR A 298 2.38 13.63 6.61
C TYR A 298 0.93 14.11 6.53
N LEU A 299 0.50 14.62 5.37
CA LEU A 299 -0.89 15.05 5.18
C LEU A 299 -1.88 13.90 5.38
N GLY A 300 -1.54 12.68 4.96
CA GLY A 300 -2.35 11.50 5.21
C GLY A 300 -2.47 11.17 6.70
N LEU A 301 -1.39 11.32 7.48
CA LEU A 301 -1.41 11.20 8.95
C LEU A 301 -2.30 12.25 9.59
N VAL A 302 -2.22 13.51 9.14
CA VAL A 302 -3.09 14.61 9.64
C VAL A 302 -4.57 14.28 9.46
N LYS A 303 -4.95 13.61 8.37
CA LYS A 303 -6.34 13.19 8.13
C LYS A 303 -6.69 11.83 8.74
N GLY A 304 -5.80 11.24 9.55
CA GLY A 304 -6.04 9.95 10.21
C GLY A 304 -6.13 8.76 9.25
N GLN A 305 -5.54 8.84 8.04
CA GLN A 305 -5.60 7.73 7.07
C GLN A 305 -4.86 6.47 7.52
N SER A 306 -3.97 6.59 8.51
CA SER A 306 -3.34 5.43 9.14
C SER A 306 -4.20 4.81 10.24
N ILE A 307 -5.27 5.45 10.71
CA ILE A 307 -6.08 4.96 11.83
C ILE A 307 -7.03 3.87 11.34
N ILE A 308 -7.06 2.74 12.05
CA ILE A 308 -7.97 1.63 11.77
C ILE A 308 -9.32 1.96 12.41
N SER A 309 -10.29 2.36 11.59
CA SER A 309 -11.65 2.61 12.06
C SER A 309 -12.32 1.30 12.53
N PRO A 310 -13.04 1.27 13.66
CA PRO A 310 -13.85 0.12 14.06
C PRO A 310 -14.86 -0.29 12.98
N PHE A 311 -15.39 0.69 12.23
CA PHE A 311 -16.31 0.43 11.12
C PHE A 311 -15.65 -0.29 9.95
N LEU A 312 -14.35 -0.05 9.70
CA LEU A 312 -13.59 -0.80 8.70
C LEU A 312 -13.48 -2.27 9.13
N VAL A 313 -13.16 -2.52 10.39
CA VAL A 313 -13.05 -3.89 10.93
C VAL A 313 -14.39 -4.61 10.82
N LEU A 314 -15.49 -3.95 11.19
CA LEU A 314 -16.84 -4.49 11.06
C LEU A 314 -17.20 -4.80 9.61
N LEU A 315 -16.91 -3.88 8.67
CA LEU A 315 -17.18 -4.07 7.24
C LEU A 315 -16.42 -5.28 6.68
N ILE A 316 -15.12 -5.37 6.95
CA ILE A 316 -14.30 -6.49 6.50
C ILE A 316 -14.78 -7.80 7.14
N TRP A 317 -15.10 -7.76 8.43
CA TRP A 317 -15.61 -8.92 9.16
C TRP A 317 -16.94 -9.44 8.55
N LEU A 318 -17.90 -8.55 8.28
CA LEU A 318 -19.16 -8.90 7.60
C LEU A 318 -18.90 -9.44 6.20
N GLY A 319 -18.02 -8.80 5.43
CA GLY A 319 -17.63 -9.27 4.10
C GLY A 319 -17.05 -10.69 4.13
N TYR A 320 -16.11 -10.95 5.04
CA TYR A 320 -15.53 -12.28 5.22
C TYR A 320 -16.49 -13.28 5.83
N PHE A 321 -17.45 -12.86 6.65
CA PHE A 321 -18.51 -13.72 7.15
C PHE A 321 -19.39 -14.23 6.02
N VAL A 322 -19.86 -13.34 5.13
CA VAL A 322 -20.62 -13.72 3.93
C VAL A 322 -19.81 -14.68 3.08
N LEU A 323 -18.54 -14.37 2.83
CA LEU A 323 -17.65 -15.19 2.01
C LEU A 323 -17.39 -16.57 2.62
N SER A 324 -17.20 -16.64 3.93
CA SER A 324 -17.02 -17.88 4.69
C SER A 324 -18.28 -18.73 4.66
N TYR A 325 -19.44 -18.10 4.88
CA TYR A 325 -20.74 -18.75 4.82
C TYR A 325 -20.98 -19.38 3.44
N LEU A 326 -20.75 -18.61 2.37
CA LEU A 326 -20.85 -19.09 0.99
C LEU A 326 -19.86 -20.23 0.69
N THR A 327 -18.65 -20.19 1.27
CA THR A 327 -17.63 -21.23 1.07
C THR A 327 -18.03 -22.55 1.76
N PHE A 328 -18.56 -22.50 2.98
CA PHE A 328 -18.95 -23.71 3.71
C PHE A 328 -20.25 -24.33 3.22
N TYR A 329 -21.24 -23.50 2.88
CA TYR A 329 -22.63 -23.91 2.60
C TYR A 329 -23.00 -23.87 1.12
N GLY A 330 -22.19 -23.22 0.27
CA GLY A 330 -22.49 -23.00 -1.14
C GLY A 330 -23.51 -21.87 -1.34
N LEU A 331 -23.65 -21.45 -2.60
CA LEU A 331 -24.64 -20.44 -2.98
C LEU A 331 -26.07 -20.99 -2.85
N PRO A 332 -27.01 -20.22 -2.26
CA PRO A 332 -28.41 -20.63 -2.15
C PRO A 332 -29.09 -20.79 -3.53
N PHE A 333 -28.50 -20.23 -4.59
CA PHE A 333 -29.07 -20.20 -5.94
C PHE A 333 -29.05 -21.54 -6.70
N LYS A 334 -28.51 -22.61 -6.11
CA LYS A 334 -28.49 -23.96 -6.73
C LYS A 334 -29.88 -24.57 -6.98
N THR A 335 -30.94 -24.00 -6.42
CA THR A 335 -32.31 -24.52 -6.55
C THR A 335 -33.06 -23.98 -7.77
N SER A 336 -32.60 -22.89 -8.40
CA SER A 336 -33.24 -22.33 -9.59
C SER A 336 -32.89 -23.12 -10.85
N ASN A 337 -33.90 -23.53 -11.64
CA ASN A 337 -33.72 -24.28 -12.89
C ASN A 337 -32.89 -23.49 -13.93
N THR A 338 -33.06 -22.17 -13.99
CA THR A 338 -32.32 -21.28 -14.89
C THR A 338 -30.84 -21.25 -14.52
N TRP A 339 -30.54 -21.17 -13.21
CA TRP A 339 -29.17 -21.25 -12.69
C TRP A 339 -28.56 -22.62 -12.96
N ARG A 340 -29.31 -23.70 -12.77
CA ARG A 340 -28.84 -25.05 -13.04
C ARG A 340 -28.39 -25.22 -14.49
N ARG A 341 -29.17 -24.73 -15.47
CA ARG A 341 -28.81 -24.75 -16.90
C ARG A 341 -27.56 -23.93 -17.19
N PHE A 342 -27.48 -22.71 -16.67
CA PHE A 342 -26.30 -21.87 -16.86
C PHE A 342 -25.05 -22.53 -16.25
N SER A 343 -25.15 -23.09 -15.04
CA SER A 343 -24.07 -23.78 -14.34
C SER A 343 -23.56 -25.06 -15.01
N GLN A 344 -24.31 -25.61 -15.96
CA GLN A 344 -23.86 -26.78 -16.72
C GLN A 344 -22.91 -26.40 -17.86
N THR A 345 -22.97 -25.16 -18.35
CA THR A 345 -22.05 -24.66 -19.37
C THR A 345 -20.64 -24.48 -18.81
N PHE A 346 -19.61 -24.66 -19.64
CA PHE A 346 -18.21 -24.44 -19.25
C PHE A 346 -18.00 -23.04 -18.66
N PHE A 347 -18.55 -22.01 -19.33
CA PHE A 347 -18.52 -20.62 -18.86
C PHE A 347 -19.28 -20.44 -17.54
N GLY A 348 -20.47 -21.02 -17.38
CA GLY A 348 -21.23 -20.92 -16.14
C GLY A 348 -20.51 -21.54 -14.94
N LYS A 349 -19.82 -22.67 -15.12
CA LYS A 349 -18.97 -23.25 -14.06
C LYS A 349 -17.85 -22.30 -13.65
N LEU A 350 -17.13 -21.73 -14.62
CA LEU A 350 -16.07 -20.76 -14.36
C LEU A 350 -16.58 -19.48 -13.67
N ILE A 351 -17.71 -18.94 -14.15
CA ILE A 351 -18.31 -17.71 -13.62
C ILE A 351 -18.80 -17.90 -12.17
N ILE A 352 -19.49 -19.02 -11.89
CA ILE A 352 -19.95 -19.31 -10.53
C ILE A 352 -18.80 -19.52 -9.58
N GLU A 353 -17.81 -20.33 -9.97
CA GLU A 353 -16.80 -20.79 -9.02
C GLU A 353 -15.70 -19.76 -8.79
N TYR A 354 -15.27 -19.04 -9.83
CA TYR A 354 -14.11 -18.14 -9.73
C TYR A 354 -14.50 -16.67 -9.78
N ILE A 355 -15.40 -16.30 -10.69
CA ILE A 355 -15.77 -14.89 -10.84
C ILE A 355 -16.55 -14.41 -9.62
N SER A 356 -17.39 -15.23 -9.00
CA SER A 356 -18.17 -14.79 -7.83
C SER A 356 -17.30 -14.36 -6.65
N ILE A 357 -16.27 -15.15 -6.29
CA ILE A 357 -15.37 -14.84 -5.16
C ILE A 357 -14.46 -13.65 -5.49
N ALA A 358 -13.84 -13.66 -6.67
CA ALA A 358 -12.94 -12.59 -7.09
C ALA A 358 -13.68 -11.26 -7.24
N LEU A 359 -14.87 -11.28 -7.85
CA LEU A 359 -15.74 -10.11 -7.98
C LEU A 359 -16.20 -9.61 -6.61
N PHE A 360 -16.58 -10.50 -5.69
CA PHE A 360 -16.95 -10.12 -4.33
C PHE A 360 -15.79 -9.44 -3.60
N LEU A 361 -14.59 -10.01 -3.65
CA LEU A 361 -13.40 -9.40 -3.06
C LEU A 361 -13.03 -8.08 -3.73
N MET A 362 -13.23 -7.96 -5.05
CA MET A 362 -13.05 -6.71 -5.78
C MET A 362 -14.01 -5.62 -5.31
N LEU A 363 -15.31 -5.93 -5.22
CA LEU A 363 -16.32 -5.01 -4.71
C LEU A 363 -16.03 -4.61 -3.27
N LEU A 364 -15.68 -5.57 -2.42
CA LEU A 364 -15.28 -5.30 -1.04
C LEU A 364 -14.05 -4.38 -0.98
N THR A 365 -13.06 -4.59 -1.84
CA THR A 365 -11.84 -3.76 -1.92
C THR A 365 -12.14 -2.34 -2.38
N VAL A 366 -13.01 -2.19 -3.39
CA VAL A 366 -13.45 -0.87 -3.87
C VAL A 366 -14.21 -0.13 -2.75
N LEU A 367 -15.09 -0.84 -2.04
CA LEU A 367 -15.86 -0.26 -0.94
C LEU A 367 -14.96 0.13 0.24
N THR A 368 -14.02 -0.73 0.66
CA THR A 368 -13.07 -0.39 1.74
C THR A 368 -12.16 0.76 1.35
N TYR A 369 -11.76 0.87 0.09
CA TYR A 369 -10.98 2.00 -0.38
C TYR A 369 -11.80 3.30 -0.40
N ALA A 370 -13.02 3.26 -0.93
CA ALA A 370 -13.87 4.45 -1.03
C ALA A 370 -14.17 5.05 0.35
N LEU A 371 -14.44 4.20 1.34
CA LEU A 371 -14.82 4.63 2.69
C LEU A 371 -13.63 4.88 3.61
N PHE A 372 -12.57 4.06 3.52
CA PHE A 372 -11.49 4.03 4.51
C PHE A 372 -10.07 4.16 3.92
N HIS A 373 -9.93 4.31 2.60
CA HIS A 373 -8.63 4.42 1.91
C HIS A 373 -7.74 3.16 2.09
N VAL A 374 -8.35 1.99 2.35
CA VAL A 374 -7.66 0.71 2.53
C VAL A 374 -7.95 -0.23 1.37
N HIS A 375 -6.89 -0.75 0.77
CA HIS A 375 -6.97 -1.78 -0.27
C HIS A 375 -6.70 -3.17 0.30
N LEU A 376 -7.61 -4.11 0.04
CA LEU A 376 -7.41 -5.51 0.36
C LEU A 376 -6.67 -6.21 -0.79
N ASN A 377 -5.80 -7.15 -0.44
CA ASN A 377 -5.08 -7.96 -1.42
C ASN A 377 -5.99 -9.09 -1.93
N ILE A 378 -6.57 -8.91 -3.12
CA ILE A 378 -7.53 -9.86 -3.69
C ILE A 378 -6.86 -11.20 -3.99
N LEU A 379 -5.66 -11.19 -4.58
CA LEU A 379 -4.97 -12.41 -4.99
C LEU A 379 -4.72 -13.33 -3.79
N ILE A 380 -4.18 -12.79 -2.70
CA ILE A 380 -3.80 -13.60 -1.53
C ILE A 380 -5.02 -14.13 -0.82
N MET A 381 -6.08 -13.32 -0.69
CA MET A 381 -7.34 -13.78 -0.13
C MET A 381 -7.98 -14.85 -1.01
N GLY A 382 -7.93 -14.68 -2.33
CA GLY A 382 -8.40 -15.68 -3.30
C GLY A 382 -7.65 -17.01 -3.18
N VAL A 383 -6.32 -16.97 -3.09
CA VAL A 383 -5.47 -18.16 -2.88
C VAL A 383 -5.81 -18.84 -1.56
N TYR A 384 -5.96 -18.07 -0.48
CA TYR A 384 -6.34 -18.60 0.84
C TYR A 384 -7.68 -19.35 0.78
N ILE A 385 -8.73 -18.71 0.23
CA ILE A 385 -10.06 -19.32 0.12
C ILE A 385 -10.01 -20.57 -0.77
N ARG A 386 -9.22 -20.53 -1.85
CA ARG A 386 -9.07 -21.67 -2.75
C ARG A 386 -8.43 -22.86 -2.03
N LEU A 387 -7.38 -22.62 -1.25
CA LEU A 387 -6.72 -23.64 -0.44
C LEU A 387 -7.68 -24.23 0.60
N LEU A 388 -8.45 -23.38 1.28
CA LEU A 388 -9.50 -23.82 2.21
C LEU A 388 -10.53 -24.72 1.52
N TYR A 389 -11.05 -24.29 0.36
CA TYR A 389 -12.01 -25.07 -0.41
C TYR A 389 -11.45 -26.44 -0.81
N TRP A 390 -10.19 -26.48 -1.26
CA TRP A 390 -9.49 -27.72 -1.58
C TRP A 390 -9.40 -28.66 -0.36
N VAL A 391 -8.96 -28.16 0.80
CA VAL A 391 -8.88 -28.93 2.06
C VAL A 391 -10.26 -29.48 2.46
N LEU A 392 -11.31 -28.67 2.38
CA LEU A 392 -12.68 -29.10 2.70
C LEU A 392 -13.18 -30.18 1.74
N SER A 393 -12.94 -30.02 0.44
CA SER A 393 -13.34 -30.99 -0.58
C SER A 393 -12.62 -32.33 -0.40
N TRP A 394 -11.33 -32.30 -0.07
CA TRP A 394 -10.52 -33.49 0.21
C TRP A 394 -11.01 -34.22 1.47
N ARG A 395 -11.33 -33.49 2.54
CA ARG A 395 -11.92 -34.06 3.76
C ARG A 395 -13.29 -34.71 3.50
N ARG A 396 -14.12 -34.13 2.62
CA ARG A 396 -15.43 -34.71 2.24
C ARG A 396 -15.26 -36.02 1.47
N ARG A 397 -14.40 -36.03 0.43
CA ARG A 397 -14.09 -37.24 -0.35
C ARG A 397 -13.56 -38.38 0.53
N ARG A 398 -12.68 -38.09 1.50
CA ARG A 398 -12.18 -39.09 2.46
C ARG A 398 -13.27 -39.66 3.37
N LYS A 399 -14.29 -38.88 3.73
CA LYS A 399 -15.42 -39.38 4.53
C LYS A 399 -16.33 -40.30 3.70
N GLU A 400 -16.62 -39.92 2.46
CA GLU A 400 -17.42 -40.75 1.52
C GLU A 400 -16.73 -42.09 1.22
N GLN A 401 -15.42 -42.08 1.01
CA GLN A 401 -14.60 -43.29 0.83
C GLN A 401 -14.50 -44.17 2.08
N ARG A 402 -14.71 -43.64 3.30
CA ARG A 402 -14.74 -44.47 4.51
C ARG A 402 -16.10 -45.12 4.75
N HIS A 403 -17.18 -44.52 4.24
CA HIS A 403 -18.53 -45.07 4.37
C HIS A 403 -18.90 -46.08 3.27
N SER A 404 -18.33 -45.96 2.07
CA SER A 404 -18.60 -46.87 0.94
C SER A 404 -18.08 -48.33 1.10
N PRO A 405 -16.87 -48.63 1.65
CA PRO A 405 -16.35 -50.00 1.70
C PRO A 405 -17.14 -50.93 2.62
N LYS A 406 -17.96 -50.40 3.55
CA LYS A 406 -18.85 -51.20 4.38
C LYS A 406 -20.17 -51.58 3.71
N GLN A 407 -20.54 -50.94 2.59
CA GLN A 407 -21.76 -51.27 1.86
C GLN A 407 -21.51 -52.29 0.74
N GLU A 408 -20.35 -52.27 0.07
CA GLU A 408 -19.99 -53.32 -0.89
C GLU A 408 -19.77 -54.68 -0.22
N GLN A 409 -19.19 -54.73 0.99
CA GLN A 409 -19.03 -55.99 1.74
C GLN A 409 -20.34 -56.60 2.30
N ARG A 410 -21.48 -55.89 2.23
CA ARG A 410 -22.78 -56.43 2.68
C ARG A 410 -23.71 -56.85 1.53
N GLN A 411 -23.34 -56.57 0.27
CA GLN A 411 -24.12 -57.00 -0.91
C GLN A 411 -23.52 -58.19 -1.66
N GLU A 412 -22.30 -58.63 -1.33
CA GLU A 412 -21.88 -60.01 -1.61
C GLU A 412 -22.61 -60.94 -0.63
N GLY A 413 -23.88 -61.25 -0.93
CA GLY A 413 -24.52 -62.46 -0.41
C GLY A 413 -23.70 -63.70 -0.81
N PRO A 414 -23.87 -64.84 -0.12
CA PRO A 414 -23.09 -66.05 -0.38
C PRO A 414 -23.12 -66.33 -1.89
N ARG A 415 -21.94 -66.35 -2.52
CA ARG A 415 -21.79 -66.75 -3.92
C ARG A 415 -22.48 -68.11 -4.04
N PRO A 416 -23.50 -68.27 -4.89
CA PRO A 416 -24.01 -69.59 -5.18
C PRO A 416 -22.83 -70.35 -5.78
N SER A 417 -22.44 -71.40 -5.06
CA SER A 417 -21.51 -72.41 -5.52
C SER A 417 -21.83 -72.79 -6.96
N GLU A 418 -20.80 -72.72 -7.80
CA GLU A 418 -20.59 -73.50 -9.03
C GLU A 418 -21.80 -74.34 -9.44
N PHE A 419 -22.65 -73.78 -10.30
CA PHE A 419 -23.49 -74.59 -11.16
C PHE A 419 -22.65 -75.04 -12.34
N ASP A 420 -22.50 -76.36 -12.40
CA ASP A 420 -21.79 -77.15 -13.38
C ASP A 420 -22.04 -76.69 -14.83
N GLN A 421 -20.96 -76.37 -15.53
CA GLN A 421 -20.92 -76.17 -16.97
C GLN A 421 -21.04 -77.53 -17.66
N LYS A 422 -22.27 -77.99 -17.94
CA LYS A 422 -22.49 -78.95 -19.02
C LYS A 422 -23.73 -78.60 -19.82
N ASP A 423 -23.48 -78.45 -21.11
CA ASP A 423 -24.41 -78.59 -22.21
C ASP A 423 -25.57 -77.58 -22.27
N ILE A 424 -25.48 -76.66 -23.23
CA ILE A 424 -26.40 -76.62 -24.37
C ILE A 424 -25.70 -75.83 -25.47
N SER A 425 -25.11 -76.58 -26.40
CA SER A 425 -24.96 -76.17 -27.79
C SER A 425 -26.35 -76.09 -28.43
N MET A 426 -26.66 -74.98 -29.09
CA MET A 426 -27.45 -74.90 -30.34
C MET A 426 -28.10 -73.51 -30.45
N TYR A 427 -27.47 -72.60 -31.20
CA TYR A 427 -28.25 -71.84 -32.19
C TYR A 427 -27.35 -71.33 -33.31
N LYS A 428 -27.75 -71.69 -34.53
CA LYS A 428 -27.07 -71.44 -35.81
C LYS A 428 -27.42 -70.04 -36.37
N PRO A 429 -26.65 -69.57 -37.37
CA PRO A 429 -26.57 -68.18 -37.80
C PRO A 429 -27.65 -67.79 -38.82
N GLY A 430 -27.93 -66.49 -38.95
CA GLY A 430 -28.85 -65.99 -39.96
C GLY A 430 -28.84 -64.48 -40.20
N LYS A 431 -28.05 -64.06 -41.21
CA LYS A 431 -28.37 -63.10 -42.28
C LYS A 431 -28.77 -61.64 -41.98
N HIS A 432 -27.95 -60.76 -42.58
CA HIS A 432 -28.29 -59.52 -43.31
C HIS A 432 -29.03 -58.38 -42.60
N LYS A 433 -28.39 -57.19 -42.58
CA LYS A 433 -28.63 -56.13 -43.58
C LYS A 433 -27.63 -54.98 -43.48
N ALA A 434 -27.34 -54.44 -44.65
CA ALA A 434 -26.39 -53.39 -44.95
C ALA A 434 -27.02 -51.98 -44.84
N TRP A 435 -26.18 -50.96 -45.11
CA TRP A 435 -26.45 -49.52 -45.28
C TRP A 435 -26.53 -48.72 -43.97
N LYS A 436 -25.94 -47.52 -43.82
CA LYS A 436 -25.69 -46.46 -44.80
C LYS A 436 -24.62 -45.47 -44.29
N LYS A 437 -23.64 -45.16 -45.14
CA LYS A 437 -22.76 -43.98 -45.03
C LYS A 437 -23.62 -42.70 -45.08
N ARG A 438 -23.38 -41.75 -44.18
CA ARG A 438 -23.67 -40.32 -44.41
C ARG A 438 -22.52 -39.47 -43.91
N SER A 439 -21.76 -38.97 -44.87
CA SER A 439 -20.96 -37.75 -44.81
C SER A 439 -21.86 -36.53 -44.58
N PHE A 440 -21.43 -35.61 -43.72
CA PHE A 440 -21.84 -34.22 -43.78
C PHE A 440 -20.62 -33.31 -43.64
N ILE A 441 -20.45 -32.46 -44.65
CA ILE A 441 -19.50 -31.36 -44.76
C ILE A 441 -20.32 -30.07 -44.62
N ARG A 442 -19.62 -28.99 -44.25
CA ARG A 442 -19.95 -27.54 -44.32
C ARG A 442 -20.35 -26.94 -42.97
N GLY A 443 -19.84 -25.78 -42.59
CA GLY A 443 -18.95 -24.83 -43.28
C GLY A 443 -18.50 -23.75 -42.32
#